data_AF-A0A7C6UN24-F1
#
_entry.id   AF-A0A7C6UN24-F1
#
_cell.length_a   1.000
_cell.length_b   1.000
_cell.length_c   1.000
_cell.angle_alpha   90.00
_cell.angle_beta   90.00
_cell.angle_gamma   90.00
#
_symmetry.space_group_name_H-M   'P 1'
#
loop_
_entity.id
_entity.type
_entity.pdbx_description
1 polymer ?
#
loop_
_entity_poly.entity_id
_entity_poly.type
_entity_poly.pdbx_seq_one_letter_code
_entity_poly.pdbx_strand_id
1 'polypeptide(L)'
;MPRDKKKKLVDTIALSQKYKCDVNKIIRAWKREISDRELSQKTGINKLKLMQIRQEITIIHERERHRQLQKSFSTKTSLLFRP
;
A
#
# COMPACT_ATOMS: atom_id res chain seq x y z
N MET A 1 25.72 -8.69 -3.34
CA MET A 1 24.47 -8.22 -3.96
C MET A 1 23.64 -7.46 -2.93
N PRO A 2 23.56 -6.11 -3.00
CA PRO A 2 22.69 -5.36 -2.10
C PRO A 2 21.24 -5.67 -2.50
N ARG A 3 20.49 -6.29 -1.59
CA ARG A 3 19.04 -6.47 -1.76
C ARG A 3 18.41 -5.09 -1.72
N ASP A 4 17.94 -4.59 -2.87
CA ASP A 4 17.18 -3.36 -2.96
C ASP A 4 15.98 -3.43 -2.00
N LYS A 5 16.13 -2.78 -0.84
CA LYS A 5 15.04 -2.54 0.09
C LYS A 5 14.14 -1.51 -0.58
N LYS A 6 13.29 -1.95 -1.51
CA LYS A 6 12.19 -1.15 -2.05
C LYS A 6 11.48 -0.54 -0.86
N LYS A 7 11.55 0.79 -0.72
CA LYS A 7 10.83 1.56 0.31
C LYS A 7 9.40 1.01 0.34
N LYS A 8 9.01 0.45 1.48
CA LYS A 8 7.63 -0.02 1.66
C LYS A 8 6.76 1.23 1.63
N LEU A 9 6.13 1.46 0.48
CA LEU A 9 5.26 2.61 0.23
C LEU A 9 4.00 2.58 1.12
N VAL A 10 3.74 1.43 1.72
CA VAL A 10 2.59 1.15 2.59
C VAL A 10 3.12 0.74 3.96
N ASP A 11 2.67 1.45 4.99
CA ASP A 11 2.95 1.11 6.38
C ASP A 11 2.14 -0.12 6.80
N THR A 12 2.66 -1.29 6.43
CA THR A 12 2.08 -2.58 6.79
C THR A 12 1.97 -2.77 8.31
N ILE A 13 2.81 -2.09 9.09
CA ILE A 13 2.80 -2.11 10.55
C ILE A 13 1.56 -1.37 11.09
N ALA A 14 1.29 -0.16 10.57
CA ALA A 14 0.11 0.62 10.96
C ALA A 14 -1.19 -0.10 10.60
N LEU A 15 -1.26 -0.70 9.40
CA LEU A 15 -2.41 -1.51 9.01
C LEU A 15 -2.55 -2.77 9.87
N SER A 16 -1.42 -3.40 10.23
CA SER A 16 -1.44 -4.58 11.10
C SER A 16 -2.00 -4.27 12.48
N GLN A 17 -1.65 -3.11 13.05
CA GLN A 17 -2.21 -2.64 14.31
C GLN A 17 -3.70 -2.27 14.20
N LYS A 18 -4.09 -1.54 13.15
CA LYS A 18 -5.49 -1.11 12.92
C LYS A 18 -6.44 -2.29 12.81
N TYR A 19 -6.08 -3.31 12.02
CA TYR A 19 -6.92 -4.47 11.77
C TYR A 19 -6.66 -5.65 12.71
N LYS A 20 -5.64 -5.55 13.59
CA LYS A 20 -5.11 -6.63 14.44
C LYS A 20 -4.83 -7.90 13.62
N CYS A 21 -4.30 -7.71 12.41
CA CYS A 21 -4.10 -8.76 11.43
C CYS A 21 -2.70 -8.67 10.83
N ASP A 22 -2.17 -9.80 10.37
CA ASP A 22 -0.81 -9.87 9.84
C ASP A 22 -0.79 -9.43 8.36
N VAL A 23 -0.91 -8.12 8.12
CA VAL A 23 -1.10 -7.52 6.78
C VAL A 23 0.06 -7.85 5.83
N ASN A 24 1.27 -8.05 6.36
CA ASN A 24 2.41 -8.47 5.56
C ASN A 24 2.21 -9.88 4.98
N LYS A 25 1.62 -10.82 5.74
CA LYS A 25 1.26 -12.15 5.21
C LYS A 25 0.15 -12.05 4.17
N ILE A 26 -0.84 -11.19 4.41
CA ILE A 26 -1.95 -10.95 3.48
C ILE A 26 -1.43 -10.44 2.13
N ILE A 27 -0.56 -9.42 2.12
CA ILE A 27 0.04 -8.89 0.90
C ILE A 27 0.89 -9.96 0.19
N ARG A 28 1.65 -10.77 0.94
CA ARG A 28 2.43 -11.87 0.37
C ARG A 28 1.54 -12.95 -0.24
N ALA A 29 0.38 -13.22 0.34
CA ALA A 29 -0.60 -14.15 -0.18
C ALA A 29 -1.25 -13.63 -1.47
N TRP A 30 -1.66 -12.36 -1.50
CA TRP A 30 -2.15 -11.71 -2.73
C TRP A 30 -1.10 -11.71 -3.84
N LYS A 31 0.18 -11.52 -3.50
CA LYS A 31 1.28 -11.61 -4.47
C LYS A 31 1.48 -13.03 -5.04
N ARG A 32 0.98 -14.06 -4.35
CA ARG A 32 0.97 -15.46 -4.79
C ARG A 32 -0.36 -15.86 -5.43
N GLU A 33 -1.21 -14.88 -5.76
CA GLU A 33 -2.53 -15.09 -6.37
C GLU A 33 -3.48 -15.93 -5.50
N ILE A 34 -3.25 -15.96 -4.18
CA ILE A 34 -4.16 -16.62 -3.24
C ILE A 34 -5.44 -15.81 -3.17
N SER A 35 -6.56 -16.49 -3.40
CA SER A 35 -7.89 -15.90 -3.34
C SER A 35 -8.24 -15.44 -1.92
N ASP A 36 -9.02 -14.36 -1.81
CA ASP A 36 -9.48 -13.82 -0.54
C ASP A 36 -10.26 -14.84 0.29
N ARG A 37 -10.92 -15.80 -0.37
CA ARG A 37 -11.62 -16.92 0.29
C ARG A 37 -10.65 -17.87 1.00
N GLU A 38 -9.62 -18.32 0.31
CA GLU A 38 -8.59 -19.19 0.90
C GLU A 38 -7.81 -18.46 1.98
N LEU A 39 -7.54 -17.17 1.76
CA LEU A 39 -6.84 -16.35 2.73
C LEU A 39 -7.69 -16.13 3.99
N SER A 40 -8.99 -15.94 3.83
CA SER A 40 -9.96 -15.87 4.93
C SER A 40 -9.98 -17.19 5.72
N GLN A 41 -10.02 -18.33 5.04
CA GLN A 41 -9.99 -19.64 5.68
C GLN A 41 -8.66 -19.92 6.41
N LYS A 42 -7.52 -19.60 5.80
CA LYS A 42 -6.19 -19.80 6.41
C LYS A 42 -5.91 -18.90 7.59
N THR A 43 -6.39 -17.66 7.54
CA THR A 43 -6.02 -16.62 8.50
C THR A 43 -7.12 -16.36 9.54
N GLY A 44 -8.33 -16.90 9.34
CA GLY A 44 -9.50 -16.61 10.17
C GLY A 44 -10.00 -15.17 10.04
N ILE A 45 -9.55 -14.44 9.02
CA ILE A 45 -9.89 -13.02 8.81
C ILE A 45 -11.14 -12.94 7.95
N ASN A 46 -12.11 -12.14 8.37
CA ASN A 46 -13.32 -11.92 7.60
C ASN A 46 -13.00 -11.33 6.20
N LYS A 47 -13.65 -11.83 5.14
CA LYS A 47 -13.50 -11.33 3.77
C LYS A 47 -13.71 -9.81 3.65
N LEU A 48 -14.65 -9.27 4.43
CA LEU A 48 -14.88 -7.81 4.46
C LEU A 48 -13.63 -7.04 4.93
N LYS A 49 -12.93 -7.55 5.95
CA LYS A 49 -11.67 -6.95 6.42
C LYS A 49 -10.58 -7.04 5.35
N LEU A 50 -10.50 -8.16 4.61
CA LEU A 50 -9.55 -8.31 3.50
C LEU A 50 -9.79 -7.27 2.40
N MET A 51 -11.05 -7.05 2.02
CA MET A 51 -11.43 -5.99 1.07
C MET A 51 -11.05 -4.60 1.59
N GLN A 52 -11.35 -4.29 2.86
CA GLN A 52 -10.98 -3.01 3.46
C GLN A 52 -9.47 -2.77 3.43
N ILE A 53 -8.67 -3.77 3.82
CA ILE A 53 -7.21 -3.68 3.77
C ILE A 53 -6.73 -3.42 2.34
N ARG A 54 -7.30 -4.12 1.35
CA ARG A 54 -6.95 -3.94 -0.06
C ARG A 54 -7.25 -2.54 -0.55
N GLN A 55 -8.41 -2.00 -0.19
CA GLN A 55 -8.83 -0.66 -0.59
C GLN A 55 -7.99 0.42 0.10
N GLU A 56 -7.68 0.28 1.38
CA GLU A 56 -6.82 1.21 2.11
C GLU A 56 -5.40 1.24 1.50
N ILE A 57 -4.86 0.08 1.10
CA ILE A 57 -3.58 -0.02 0.38
C ILE A 57 -3.64 0.75 -0.94
N THR A 58 -4.70 0.56 -1.73
CA THR A 58 -4.90 1.30 -2.99
C THR A 58 -4.94 2.81 -2.75
N ILE A 59 -5.70 3.27 -1.76
CA ILE A 59 -5.81 4.69 -1.41
C ILE A 59 -4.46 5.26 -0.98
N ILE A 60 -3.67 4.53 -0.20
CA ILE A 60 -2.31 4.96 0.19
C ILE A 60 -1.42 5.12 -1.05
N HIS A 61 -1.47 4.15 -1.97
CA HIS A 61 -0.73 4.21 -3.23
C HIS A 61 -1.17 5.39 -4.12
N GLU A 62 -2.47 5.64 -4.22
CA GLU A 62 -3.02 6.77 -4.98
C GLU A 62 -2.64 8.11 -4.35
N ARG A 63 -2.77 8.26 -3.04
CA ARG A 63 -2.36 9.47 -2.31
C ARG A 63 -0.88 9.77 -2.50
N GLU A 64 -0.02 8.76 -2.43
CA GLU A 64 1.41 8.96 -2.64
C GLU A 64 1.72 9.30 -4.11
N ARG A 65 1.02 8.68 -5.07
CA ARG A 65 1.13 9.06 -6.50
C ARG A 65 0.73 10.52 -6.70
N HIS A 66 -0.38 10.96 -6.12
CA HIS A 66 -0.85 12.35 -6.18
C HIS A 66 0.15 13.30 -5.51
N ARG A 67 0.74 12.90 -4.38
CA ARG A 67 1.79 13.68 -3.69
C ARG A 67 3.05 13.83 -4.53
N GLN A 68 3.49 12.78 -5.21
CA GLN A 68 4.64 12.84 -6.12
C GLN A 68 4.35 13.70 -7.35
N LEU A 69 3.15 13.59 -7.92
CA LEU A 69 2.68 14.44 -9.01
C LEU A 69 2.67 15.92 -8.57
N GLN A 70 2.07 16.26 -7.43
CA GLN A 70 2.06 17.64 -6.93
C GLN A 70 3.46 18.21 -6.70
N LYS A 71 4.39 17.42 -6.14
CA LYS A 71 5.80 17.83 -6.01
C LYS A 71 6.42 18.13 -7.38
N SER A 72 6.20 17.27 -8.37
CA SER A 72 6.73 17.46 -9.73
C SER A 72 6.13 18.66 -10.46
N PHE A 73 4.84 18.96 -10.24
CA PHE A 73 4.19 20.14 -10.79
C PHE A 73 4.69 21.43 -10.13
N SER A 74 4.88 21.43 -8.82
CA SER A 74 5.40 22.58 -8.08
C SER A 74 6.85 22.93 -8.44
N THR A 75 7.69 21.95 -8.77
CA THR A 75 9.07 22.23 -9.24
C THR A 75 9.09 22.76 -10.68
N LYS A 76 8.13 22.38 -11.52
CA LYS A 76 8.05 22.86 -12.90
C LYS A 76 7.53 24.29 -13.00
N THR A 77 6.57 24.67 -12.16
CA THR A 77 6.05 26.05 -12.13
C THR A 77 7.06 27.04 -11.55
N SER A 78 7.88 26.65 -10.58
CA SER A 78 8.93 27.53 -10.04
C SER A 78 10.11 27.74 -11.00
N LEU A 79 10.36 26.83 -11.95
CA LEU A 79 11.38 27.00 -12.99
C LEU A 79 10.92 27.89 -14.16
N LEU A 80 9.60 28.04 -14.35
CA LEU A 80 9.01 28.88 -15.41
C LEU A 80 8.81 30.34 -14.99
N PHE A 81 8.88 30.63 -13.69
CA PHE A 81 8.84 31.98 -13.13
C PHE A 81 10.19 32.30 -12.48
N ARG A 82 11.22 32.48 -13.31
CA ARG A 82 12.49 33.13 -12.89
C ARG A 82 12.54 34.51 -13.56
N PRO A 83 12.61 35.61 -12.80
CA PRO A 83 12.70 36.97 -13.35
C PRO A 83 14.04 37.21 -14.08
#